data_AF-A0A139HSZ6-F1
#
_entry.id   AF-A0A139HSZ6-F1
#
_cell.length_a   1.000
_cell.length_b   1.000
_cell.length_c   1.000
_cell.angle_alpha   90.00
_cell.angle_beta   90.00
_cell.angle_gamma   90.00
#
_symmetry.space_group_name_H-M   'P 1'
#
loop_
_entity.id
_entity.type
_entity.pdbx_description
1 polymer ?
#
loop_
_entity_poly.entity_id
_entity_poly.type
_entity_poly.pdbx_seq_one_letter_code
_entity_poly.pdbx_strand_id
1 'polypeptide(L)'
;MAKTSVLLTALAATPAWSRTVHSVIVFNRHGDRTSKFYPNYQMTSLGAQQCYNSGSYYRSLYLNSSSPSHIAGISEDTADFNQLWASAPDQPVLFQTALNFMQGLYPPLGSNKAQVLANGTTIEAPLDGYQYIHIQGEDEKSPDTIWLKGDDECPTYENASKSYRQSPQYLSLMNSTRDFYSQFSPLLSDILGGDQNLTYKNAYNIFDLLNTAKVQNSSISNQISEQNLNEARVLANAWEFNHNYNASQPDRMIGGESLAGGILRQIDSVVAEKAATKFSLMTGSYDTFLAFFGLLGLPALDSDFEGLPNYAASIAFELFSEADGAEFAEGDLRVRFLFRNGTEGGEELRAWPLFGTGQQDLRYEEFAERLGEKAITTVGEWCARCQAEADFCLAEGEGAAAVQGQEGVDDEDEDDGGLSLAGAGGIGAGVTLAVVAVVGLLAWMLLRKRRASTAVPVMAERKMSDADSGSGKESV
;
A
#
# COMPACT_ATOMS: atom_id res chain seq x y z
N MET A 1 -50.29 42.00 15.54
CA MET A 1 -49.66 41.84 14.20
C MET A 1 -48.15 41.83 14.40
N ALA A 2 -47.52 40.67 14.27
CA ALA A 2 -46.08 40.54 14.14
C ALA A 2 -45.84 39.52 13.03
N LYS A 3 -45.27 39.96 11.91
CA LYS A 3 -44.93 39.10 10.78
C LYS A 3 -43.55 38.51 11.05
N THR A 4 -43.48 37.19 11.21
CA THR A 4 -42.23 36.45 11.27
C THR A 4 -41.80 36.14 9.84
N SER A 5 -40.77 36.84 9.35
CA SER A 5 -40.15 36.52 8.07
C SER A 5 -39.19 35.34 8.27
N VAL A 6 -39.49 34.21 7.62
CA VAL A 6 -38.56 33.08 7.49
C VAL A 6 -37.60 33.42 6.35
N LEU A 7 -36.32 33.61 6.69
CA LEU A 7 -35.25 33.75 5.70
C LEU A 7 -34.89 32.33 5.23
N LEU A 8 -35.22 32.01 3.98
CA LEU A 8 -34.81 30.77 3.33
C LEU A 8 -33.41 30.98 2.74
N THR A 9 -32.39 30.45 3.40
CA THR A 9 -31.02 30.43 2.87
C THR A 9 -30.98 29.42 1.73
N ALA A 10 -30.96 29.90 0.48
CA ALA A 10 -30.69 29.05 -0.68
C ALA A 10 -29.21 28.63 -0.63
N LEU A 11 -28.95 27.34 -0.41
CA LEU A 11 -27.67 26.74 -0.76
C LEU A 11 -27.49 26.89 -2.27
N ALA A 12 -26.50 27.66 -2.69
CA ALA A 12 -26.07 27.67 -4.08
C ALA A 12 -25.48 26.29 -4.39
N ALA A 13 -26.22 25.44 -5.09
CA ALA A 13 -25.68 24.23 -5.68
C ALA A 13 -24.64 24.66 -6.72
N THR A 14 -23.37 24.41 -6.44
CA THR A 14 -22.32 24.45 -7.46
C THR A 14 -22.74 23.48 -8.57
N PRO A 15 -22.68 23.86 -9.86
CA PRO A 15 -22.99 22.93 -10.93
C PRO A 15 -22.09 21.70 -10.76
N ALA A 16 -22.70 20.52 -10.62
CA ALA A 16 -21.95 19.27 -10.71
C ALA A 16 -21.43 19.22 -12.14
N TRP A 17 -20.12 19.42 -12.31
CA TRP A 17 -19.48 19.17 -13.59
C TRP A 17 -19.64 17.67 -13.83
N SER A 18 -20.37 17.39 -14.89
CA SER A 18 -20.57 16.06 -15.44
C SER A 18 -19.20 15.38 -15.60
N ARG A 19 -19.02 14.21 -14.97
CA ARG A 19 -17.73 13.49 -14.94
C ARG A 19 -17.94 11.99 -14.94
N THR A 20 -16.99 11.27 -15.54
CA THR A 20 -16.93 9.81 -15.50
C THR A 20 -15.65 9.39 -14.79
N VAL A 21 -15.77 8.72 -13.65
CA VAL A 21 -14.62 8.14 -12.94
C VAL A 21 -14.30 6.79 -13.57
N HIS A 22 -13.05 6.60 -13.98
CA HIS A 22 -12.60 5.37 -14.65
C HIS A 22 -11.90 4.41 -13.70
N SER A 23 -11.11 4.95 -12.78
CA SER A 23 -10.37 4.17 -11.78
C SER A 23 -10.02 5.03 -10.57
N VAL A 24 -9.75 4.39 -9.43
CA VAL A 24 -9.22 5.04 -8.24
C VAL A 24 -8.07 4.22 -7.65
N ILE A 25 -7.02 4.92 -7.22
CA ILE A 25 -5.89 4.35 -6.49
C ILE A 25 -5.90 4.92 -5.09
N VAL A 26 -5.87 4.06 -4.07
CA VAL A 26 -5.96 4.44 -2.66
C VAL A 26 -4.74 3.96 -1.92
N PHE A 27 -4.09 4.84 -1.15
CA PHE A 27 -3.11 4.44 -0.13
C PHE A 27 -3.72 4.65 1.25
N ASN A 28 -3.82 3.58 2.04
CA ASN A 28 -4.55 3.58 3.30
C ASN A 28 -3.63 3.24 4.49
N ARG A 29 -3.62 4.11 5.50
CA ARG A 29 -2.93 3.88 6.77
C ARG A 29 -3.62 2.75 7.56
N HIS A 30 -2.85 1.99 8.31
CA HIS A 30 -3.42 1.06 9.29
C HIS A 30 -4.37 1.70 10.32
N GLY A 31 -5.26 0.87 10.86
CA GLY A 31 -6.15 1.21 11.98
C GLY A 31 -5.45 1.21 13.34
N ASP A 32 -6.23 1.42 14.41
CA ASP A 32 -5.78 1.30 15.80
C ASP A 32 -5.12 -0.07 16.08
N ARG A 33 -4.08 -0.02 16.92
CA ARG A 33 -3.24 -1.17 17.26
C ARG A 33 -2.70 -1.02 18.67
N THR A 34 -2.29 -2.12 19.29
CA THR A 34 -1.56 -2.08 20.58
C THR A 34 -0.24 -1.31 20.42
N SER A 35 0.32 -0.72 21.48
CA SER A 35 1.52 0.14 21.33
C SER A 35 2.66 -0.52 20.56
N LYS A 36 3.25 0.25 19.62
CA LYS A 36 4.43 -0.14 18.81
C LYS A 36 5.70 -0.25 19.68
N PHE A 37 5.67 0.29 20.90
CA PHE A 37 6.76 0.15 21.86
C PHE A 37 7.04 -1.33 22.20
N TYR A 38 6.01 -2.16 22.22
CA TYR A 38 6.16 -3.59 22.50
C TYR A 38 6.37 -4.38 21.20
N PRO A 39 7.23 -5.41 21.23
CA PRO A 39 7.35 -6.33 20.10
C PRO A 39 6.02 -7.04 19.85
N ASN A 40 5.79 -7.48 18.61
CA ASN A 40 4.58 -8.20 18.20
C ASN A 40 3.27 -7.41 18.43
N TYR A 41 3.30 -6.09 18.32
CA TYR A 41 2.09 -5.28 18.36
C TYR A 41 1.06 -5.76 17.32
N GLN A 42 -0.22 -5.74 17.68
CA GLN A 42 -1.32 -6.28 16.89
C GLN A 42 -2.39 -5.23 16.63
N MET A 43 -3.12 -5.39 15.52
CA MET A 43 -4.32 -4.59 15.28
C MET A 43 -5.38 -4.91 16.33
N THR A 44 -6.07 -3.89 16.82
CA THR A 44 -7.21 -4.10 17.72
C THR A 44 -8.50 -4.32 16.92
N SER A 45 -9.56 -4.77 17.58
CA SER A 45 -10.90 -4.80 16.96
C SER A 45 -11.38 -3.40 16.55
N LEU A 46 -10.98 -2.35 17.26
CA LEU A 46 -11.24 -0.97 16.86
C LEU A 46 -10.54 -0.65 15.55
N GLY A 47 -9.25 -0.99 15.42
CA GLY A 47 -8.51 -0.78 14.18
C GLY A 47 -9.07 -1.55 13.00
N ALA A 48 -9.48 -2.80 13.22
CA ALA A 48 -10.14 -3.59 12.20
C ALA A 48 -11.44 -2.92 11.71
N GLN A 49 -12.25 -2.40 12.65
CA GLN A 49 -13.48 -1.68 12.30
C GLN A 49 -13.19 -0.37 11.56
N GLN A 50 -12.14 0.36 11.92
CA GLN A 50 -11.74 1.58 11.21
C GLN A 50 -11.33 1.27 9.76
N CYS A 51 -10.54 0.22 9.52
CA CYS A 51 -10.18 -0.21 8.17
C CYS A 51 -11.40 -0.69 7.37
N TYR A 52 -12.29 -1.48 7.98
CA TYR A 52 -13.57 -1.90 7.38
C TYR A 52 -14.46 -0.70 7.01
N ASN A 53 -14.54 0.30 7.89
CA ASN A 53 -15.32 1.51 7.64
C ASN A 53 -14.72 2.34 6.50
N SER A 54 -13.39 2.30 6.34
CA SER A 54 -12.72 2.93 5.19
C SER A 54 -13.13 2.24 3.89
N GLY A 55 -13.05 0.91 3.81
CA GLY A 55 -13.55 0.18 2.65
C GLY A 55 -15.03 0.44 2.36
N SER A 56 -15.87 0.43 3.39
CA SER A 56 -17.31 0.74 3.26
C SER A 56 -17.58 2.15 2.75
N TYR A 57 -16.76 3.12 3.16
CA TYR A 57 -16.81 4.48 2.64
C TYR A 57 -16.54 4.51 1.14
N TYR A 58 -15.42 3.92 0.70
CA TYR A 58 -15.08 3.84 -0.73
C TYR A 58 -16.13 3.05 -1.54
N ARG A 59 -16.73 1.99 -0.98
CA ARG A 59 -17.88 1.29 -1.58
C ARG A 59 -19.04 2.25 -1.85
N SER A 60 -19.44 3.02 -0.84
CA SER A 60 -20.57 3.96 -0.94
C SER A 60 -20.32 5.06 -1.98
N LEU A 61 -19.07 5.48 -2.13
CA LEU A 61 -18.68 6.55 -3.04
C LEU A 61 -18.45 6.07 -4.48
N TYR A 62 -17.80 4.93 -4.67
CA TYR A 62 -17.28 4.51 -5.98
C TYR A 62 -17.96 3.27 -6.58
N LEU A 63 -18.53 2.39 -5.76
CA LEU A 63 -19.19 1.17 -6.26
C LEU A 63 -20.70 1.36 -6.39
N ASN A 64 -21.32 2.14 -5.49
CA ASN A 64 -22.76 2.41 -5.52
C ASN A 64 -23.15 3.12 -6.82
N SER A 65 -23.97 2.48 -7.66
CA SER A 65 -24.45 3.02 -8.95
C SER A 65 -25.26 4.31 -8.85
N SER A 66 -25.79 4.63 -7.66
CA SER A 66 -26.49 5.90 -7.39
C SER A 66 -25.55 7.03 -6.98
N SER A 67 -24.27 6.75 -6.75
CA SER A 67 -23.28 7.77 -6.42
C SER A 67 -22.89 8.59 -7.65
N PRO A 68 -22.77 9.93 -7.55
CA PRO A 68 -22.23 10.76 -8.64
C PRO A 68 -20.74 10.51 -8.90
N SER A 69 -20.06 9.72 -8.05
CA SER A 69 -18.66 9.32 -8.24
C SER A 69 -18.52 7.83 -8.57
N HIS A 70 -19.62 7.16 -8.95
CA HIS A 70 -19.58 5.76 -9.38
C HIS A 70 -18.51 5.54 -10.46
N ILE A 71 -17.70 4.49 -10.27
CA ILE A 71 -16.68 4.12 -11.24
C ILE A 71 -17.35 3.39 -12.41
N ALA A 72 -17.13 3.89 -13.63
CA ALA A 72 -17.74 3.35 -14.82
C ALA A 72 -17.38 1.86 -15.02
N GLY A 73 -18.43 1.03 -15.03
CA GLY A 73 -18.33 -0.40 -15.31
C GLY A 73 -17.81 -1.26 -14.16
N ILE A 74 -17.63 -0.70 -12.95
CA ILE A 74 -17.27 -1.52 -11.79
C ILE A 74 -18.44 -2.42 -11.37
N SER A 75 -18.14 -3.67 -11.01
CA SER A 75 -19.14 -4.57 -10.45
C SER A 75 -19.48 -4.15 -9.02
N GLU A 76 -20.74 -3.78 -8.77
CA GLU A 76 -21.18 -3.18 -7.51
C GLU A 76 -21.20 -4.19 -6.35
N ASP A 77 -21.85 -5.36 -6.51
CA ASP A 77 -22.07 -6.30 -5.40
C ASP A 77 -21.07 -7.46 -5.37
N THR A 78 -20.87 -8.13 -6.52
CA THR A 78 -19.98 -9.29 -6.64
C THR A 78 -18.63 -8.82 -7.17
N ALA A 79 -17.55 -9.01 -6.43
CA ALA A 79 -16.22 -8.62 -6.84
C ALA A 79 -15.84 -9.31 -8.16
N ASP A 80 -15.48 -8.50 -9.16
CA ASP A 80 -14.76 -8.98 -10.34
C ASP A 80 -13.26 -8.80 -10.07
N PHE A 81 -12.56 -9.91 -9.90
CA PHE A 81 -11.14 -9.87 -9.54
C PHE A 81 -10.25 -9.24 -10.61
N ASN A 82 -10.71 -9.14 -11.87
CA ASN A 82 -9.96 -8.43 -12.92
C ASN A 82 -10.11 -6.91 -12.81
N GLN A 83 -11.05 -6.41 -12.00
CA GLN A 83 -11.27 -4.98 -11.78
C GLN A 83 -10.56 -4.47 -10.53
N LEU A 84 -9.94 -5.35 -9.75
CA LEU A 84 -9.40 -5.03 -8.44
C LEU A 84 -7.91 -5.39 -8.39
N TRP A 85 -7.13 -4.48 -7.84
CA TRP A 85 -5.73 -4.73 -7.50
C TRP A 85 -5.49 -4.28 -6.07
N ALA A 86 -4.75 -5.07 -5.29
CA ALA A 86 -4.44 -4.72 -3.91
C ALA A 86 -3.05 -5.23 -3.53
N SER A 87 -2.25 -4.39 -2.88
CA SER A 87 -0.92 -4.71 -2.38
C SER A 87 -0.71 -4.13 -0.98
N ALA A 88 0.00 -4.87 -0.14
CA ALA A 88 0.29 -4.53 1.25
C ALA A 88 1.62 -5.15 1.68
N PRO A 89 2.41 -4.50 2.55
CA PRO A 89 3.55 -5.17 3.17
C PRO A 89 3.08 -6.42 3.93
N ASP A 90 3.84 -7.52 3.85
CA ASP A 90 3.57 -8.77 4.59
C ASP A 90 3.96 -8.64 6.08
N GLN A 91 3.45 -7.59 6.71
CA GLN A 91 3.58 -7.30 8.13
C GLN A 91 2.18 -7.42 8.77
N PRO A 92 2.04 -8.02 9.97
CA PRO A 92 0.73 -8.39 10.52
C PRO A 92 -0.32 -7.28 10.49
N VAL A 93 0.03 -6.07 10.94
CA VAL A 93 -0.90 -4.93 10.99
C VAL A 93 -1.19 -4.35 9.60
N LEU A 94 -0.19 -4.29 8.71
CA LEU A 94 -0.33 -3.65 7.39
C LEU A 94 -1.08 -4.55 6.41
N PHE A 95 -0.79 -5.86 6.41
CA PHE A 95 -1.55 -6.83 5.63
C PHE A 95 -3.00 -6.94 6.12
N GLN A 96 -3.21 -7.01 7.45
CA GLN A 96 -4.56 -7.02 8.02
C GLN A 96 -5.36 -5.74 7.72
N THR A 97 -4.69 -4.61 7.51
CA THR A 97 -5.33 -3.36 7.08
C THR A 97 -5.98 -3.55 5.71
N ALA A 98 -5.25 -4.12 4.75
CA ALA A 98 -5.76 -4.37 3.41
C ALA A 98 -6.91 -5.39 3.45
N LEU A 99 -6.75 -6.48 4.21
CA LEU A 99 -7.82 -7.46 4.42
C LEU A 99 -9.12 -6.78 4.87
N ASN A 100 -9.08 -6.08 6.02
CA ASN A 100 -10.25 -5.42 6.60
C ASN A 100 -10.86 -4.36 5.67
N PHE A 101 -10.03 -3.58 4.96
CA PHE A 101 -10.50 -2.63 3.96
C PHE A 101 -11.28 -3.34 2.86
N MET A 102 -10.75 -4.43 2.29
CA MET A 102 -11.42 -5.15 1.21
C MET A 102 -12.75 -5.79 1.67
N GLN A 103 -12.86 -6.19 2.94
CA GLN A 103 -14.15 -6.66 3.51
C GLN A 103 -15.20 -5.55 3.54
N GLY A 104 -14.79 -4.30 3.79
CA GLY A 104 -15.69 -3.15 3.72
C GLY A 104 -16.05 -2.78 2.28
N LEU A 105 -15.09 -2.88 1.37
CA LEU A 105 -15.29 -2.55 -0.05
C LEU A 105 -16.26 -3.52 -0.73
N TYR A 106 -16.09 -4.82 -0.47
CA TYR A 106 -16.94 -5.91 -0.95
C TYR A 106 -17.38 -6.78 0.24
N PRO A 107 -18.46 -6.41 0.92
CA PRO A 107 -18.98 -7.19 2.05
C PRO A 107 -19.47 -8.57 1.61
N PRO A 108 -19.69 -9.50 2.57
CA PRO A 108 -20.28 -10.81 2.29
C PRO A 108 -21.61 -10.70 1.53
N LEU A 109 -21.83 -11.60 0.58
CA LEU A 109 -23.03 -11.58 -0.28
C LEU A 109 -24.29 -12.11 0.43
N GLY A 110 -24.14 -12.69 1.62
CA GLY A 110 -25.20 -13.37 2.35
C GLY A 110 -25.54 -14.75 1.77
N SER A 111 -26.43 -15.46 2.45
CA SER A 111 -26.94 -16.79 2.06
C SER A 111 -27.70 -16.83 0.71
N ASN A 112 -28.03 -15.68 0.12
CA ASN A 112 -28.79 -15.57 -1.13
C ASN A 112 -27.96 -15.95 -2.39
N LYS A 113 -26.66 -16.23 -2.25
CA LYS A 113 -25.75 -16.65 -3.33
C LYS A 113 -25.21 -18.07 -3.14
N ALA A 114 -25.99 -18.94 -2.51
CA ALA A 114 -25.59 -20.33 -2.31
C ALA A 114 -25.39 -21.08 -3.65
N GLN A 115 -24.36 -21.92 -3.70
CA GLN A 115 -24.04 -22.73 -4.87
C GLN A 115 -24.90 -23.99 -4.90
N VAL A 116 -25.54 -24.25 -6.04
CA VAL A 116 -26.23 -25.53 -6.28
C VAL A 116 -25.25 -26.51 -6.94
N LEU A 117 -24.98 -27.63 -6.26
CA LEU A 117 -24.12 -28.69 -6.77
C LEU A 117 -24.86 -29.57 -7.78
N ALA A 118 -24.11 -30.33 -8.58
CA ALA A 118 -24.66 -31.22 -9.61
C ALA A 118 -25.60 -32.31 -9.06
N ASN A 119 -25.48 -32.66 -7.77
CA ASN A 119 -26.36 -33.60 -7.06
C ASN A 119 -27.65 -32.95 -6.52
N GLY A 120 -27.86 -31.65 -6.76
CA GLY A 120 -29.00 -30.88 -6.29
C GLY A 120 -28.89 -30.35 -4.86
N THR A 121 -27.79 -30.60 -4.13
CA THR A 121 -27.58 -30.00 -2.81
C THR A 121 -27.08 -28.57 -2.93
N THR A 122 -27.54 -27.71 -2.02
CA THR A 122 -27.10 -26.32 -1.92
C THR A 122 -26.00 -26.22 -0.86
N ILE A 123 -24.89 -25.56 -1.18
CA ILE A 123 -23.82 -25.22 -0.25
C ILE A 123 -23.67 -23.71 -0.17
N GLU A 124 -23.61 -23.19 1.05
CA GLU A 124 -23.30 -21.80 1.34
C GLU A 124 -21.79 -21.61 1.42
N ALA A 125 -21.29 -20.53 0.84
CA ALA A 125 -19.90 -20.15 1.01
C ALA A 125 -19.64 -19.75 2.48
N PRO A 126 -18.44 -20.05 3.04
CA PRO A 126 -18.12 -19.72 4.42
C PRO A 126 -18.26 -18.22 4.72
N LEU A 127 -18.37 -17.88 6.01
CA LEU A 127 -18.43 -16.49 6.49
C LEU A 127 -19.54 -15.67 5.80
N ASP A 128 -20.72 -16.29 5.65
CA ASP A 128 -21.92 -15.68 5.05
C ASP A 128 -21.71 -15.18 3.61
N GLY A 129 -20.96 -15.95 2.81
CA GLY A 129 -20.65 -15.57 1.43
C GLY A 129 -19.55 -14.51 1.30
N TYR A 130 -18.55 -14.56 2.20
CA TYR A 130 -17.38 -13.69 2.13
C TYR A 130 -16.67 -13.77 0.78
N GLN A 131 -16.25 -12.62 0.27
CA GLN A 131 -15.59 -12.49 -1.02
C GLN A 131 -14.07 -12.44 -0.83
N TYR A 132 -13.38 -13.52 -1.22
CA TYR A 132 -11.93 -13.69 -1.03
C TYR A 132 -11.14 -12.96 -2.11
N ILE A 133 -11.08 -11.63 -2.01
CA ILE A 133 -10.32 -10.80 -2.94
C ILE A 133 -8.82 -11.01 -2.71
N HIS A 134 -8.08 -11.16 -3.80
CA HIS A 134 -6.64 -11.35 -3.76
C HIS A 134 -5.93 -10.07 -3.32
N ILE A 135 -4.96 -10.21 -2.42
CA ILE A 135 -4.08 -9.14 -1.94
C ILE A 135 -2.66 -9.66 -2.08
N GLN A 136 -1.81 -8.87 -2.73
CA GLN A 136 -0.39 -9.12 -2.87
C GLN A 136 0.28 -8.75 -1.54
N GLY A 137 0.82 -9.75 -0.86
CA GLY A 137 1.65 -9.55 0.32
C GLY A 137 3.10 -9.35 -0.12
N GLU A 138 3.61 -8.14 0.06
CA GLU A 138 5.00 -7.81 -0.29
C GLU A 138 5.91 -8.19 0.88
N ASP A 139 6.62 -9.31 0.73
CA ASP A 139 7.67 -9.74 1.66
C ASP A 139 8.77 -8.68 1.73
N GLU A 140 9.42 -8.54 2.90
CA GLU A 140 10.50 -7.57 3.12
C GLU A 140 11.68 -7.75 2.15
N LYS A 141 11.83 -8.95 1.56
CA LYS A 141 12.90 -9.28 0.59
C LYS A 141 12.42 -9.17 -0.85
N SER A 142 11.16 -8.82 -1.08
CA SER A 142 10.63 -8.56 -2.42
C SER A 142 11.06 -7.16 -2.88
N PRO A 143 11.54 -6.98 -4.13
CA PRO A 143 11.81 -5.65 -4.65
C PRO A 143 10.56 -4.76 -4.69
N ASP A 144 9.35 -5.34 -4.75
CA ASP A 144 8.10 -4.57 -4.77
C ASP A 144 7.73 -3.98 -3.38
N THR A 145 8.38 -4.41 -2.29
CA THR A 145 8.14 -3.85 -0.96
C THR A 145 8.51 -2.37 -0.84
N ILE A 146 9.47 -1.92 -1.64
CA ILE A 146 9.99 -0.54 -1.62
C ILE A 146 8.89 0.48 -1.96
N TRP A 147 7.90 0.10 -2.75
CA TRP A 147 6.79 0.97 -3.15
C TRP A 147 5.85 1.31 -1.99
N LEU A 148 5.90 0.52 -0.90
CA LEU A 148 5.06 0.66 0.29
C LEU A 148 5.87 1.04 1.54
N LYS A 149 7.11 0.54 1.63
CA LYS A 149 8.04 0.70 2.75
C LYS A 149 9.45 1.07 2.27
N GLY A 150 9.56 2.03 1.36
CA GLY A 150 10.85 2.45 0.78
C GLY A 150 11.83 3.12 1.77
N ASP A 151 11.41 3.32 3.01
CA ASP A 151 12.25 3.75 4.13
C ASP A 151 12.96 2.56 4.83
N ASP A 152 12.41 1.36 4.75
CA ASP A 152 13.01 0.15 5.33
C ASP A 152 14.24 -0.28 4.51
N GLU A 153 15.22 -0.89 5.16
CA GLU A 153 16.49 -1.31 4.55
C GLU A 153 17.23 -0.22 3.75
N CYS A 154 17.02 1.05 4.12
CA CYS A 154 17.61 2.21 3.46
C CYS A 154 18.61 2.96 4.37
N PRO A 155 19.91 2.61 4.36
CA PRO A 155 20.92 3.28 5.19
C PRO A 155 21.00 4.79 5.00
N THR A 156 20.81 5.27 3.77
CA THR A 156 20.84 6.70 3.45
C THR A 156 19.69 7.46 4.14
N TYR A 157 18.46 6.94 4.05
CA TYR A 157 17.33 7.48 4.79
C TYR A 157 17.60 7.46 6.30
N GLU A 158 18.05 6.33 6.84
CA GLU A 158 18.25 6.21 8.29
C GLU A 158 19.30 7.19 8.83
N ASN A 159 20.39 7.40 8.10
CA ASN A 159 21.41 8.40 8.45
C ASN A 159 20.85 9.83 8.42
N ALA A 160 20.11 10.17 7.35
CA ALA A 160 19.49 11.48 7.20
C ALA A 160 18.42 11.75 8.27
N SER A 161 17.59 10.75 8.57
CA SER A 161 16.56 10.79 9.61
C SER A 161 17.18 11.02 10.99
N LYS A 162 18.22 10.25 11.35
CA LYS A 162 18.96 10.39 12.62
C LYS A 162 19.62 11.75 12.79
N SER A 163 20.00 12.43 11.70
CA SER A 163 20.63 13.75 11.77
C SER A 163 19.70 14.84 12.34
N TYR A 164 18.37 14.62 12.35
CA TYR A 164 17.42 15.56 12.97
C TYR A 164 17.76 15.82 14.45
N ARG A 165 18.28 14.82 15.17
CA ARG A 165 18.66 14.94 16.58
C ARG A 165 19.80 15.92 16.84
N GLN A 166 20.47 16.40 15.80
CA GLN A 166 21.54 17.39 15.87
C GLN A 166 21.03 18.81 15.52
N SER A 167 19.78 18.94 15.08
CA SER A 167 19.21 20.21 14.65
C SER A 167 18.94 21.16 15.84
N PRO A 168 19.05 22.49 15.64
CA PRO A 168 18.67 23.47 16.66
C PRO A 168 17.22 23.32 17.13
N GLN A 169 16.31 22.96 16.22
CA GLN A 169 14.88 22.74 16.50
C GLN A 169 14.69 21.58 17.48
N TYR A 170 15.35 20.45 17.23
CA TYR A 170 15.32 19.29 18.11
C TYR A 170 15.88 19.63 19.50
N LEU A 171 17.04 20.30 19.56
CA LEU A 171 17.66 20.68 20.84
C LEU A 171 16.81 21.66 21.64
N SER A 172 16.13 22.58 20.96
CA SER A 172 15.17 23.50 21.57
C SER A 172 14.00 22.73 22.19
N LEU A 173 13.33 21.87 21.41
CA LEU A 173 12.21 21.06 21.90
C LEU A 173 12.63 20.13 23.04
N MET A 174 13.81 19.51 22.93
CA MET A 174 14.40 18.69 23.99
C MET A 174 14.49 19.43 25.32
N ASN A 175 14.90 20.69 25.30
CA ASN A 175 15.06 21.47 26.52
C ASN A 175 13.72 22.03 27.03
N SER A 176 12.89 22.59 26.14
CA SER A 176 11.66 23.29 26.52
C SER A 176 10.55 22.35 27.02
N THR A 177 10.60 21.05 26.69
CA THR A 177 9.54 20.07 27.01
C THR A 177 9.88 19.15 28.18
N ARG A 178 11.02 19.36 28.85
CA ARG A 178 11.47 18.50 29.95
C ARG A 178 10.42 18.36 31.06
N ASP A 179 9.88 19.48 31.52
CA ASP A 179 8.90 19.48 32.61
C ASP A 179 7.60 18.78 32.19
N PHE A 180 7.17 19.02 30.95
CA PHE A 180 6.00 18.33 30.37
C PHE A 180 6.18 16.80 30.38
N TYR A 181 7.34 16.28 29.97
CA TYR A 181 7.55 14.83 29.96
C TYR A 181 7.72 14.24 31.36
N SER A 182 8.35 14.97 32.28
CA SER A 182 8.59 14.49 33.65
C SER A 182 7.30 14.12 34.41
N GLN A 183 6.18 14.77 34.08
CA GLN A 183 4.89 14.51 34.72
C GLN A 183 4.38 13.07 34.48
N PHE A 184 4.84 12.39 33.42
CA PHE A 184 4.42 11.04 33.08
C PHE A 184 5.21 9.94 33.82
N SER A 185 6.15 10.31 34.70
CA SER A 185 6.95 9.37 35.49
C SER A 185 6.10 8.27 36.18
N PRO A 186 4.99 8.59 36.87
CA PRO A 186 4.17 7.57 37.51
C PRO A 186 3.55 6.54 36.56
N LEU A 187 3.42 6.88 35.26
CA LEU A 187 2.82 6.00 34.25
C LEU A 187 3.86 5.25 33.42
N LEU A 188 4.99 5.89 33.11
CA LEU A 188 5.88 5.46 32.03
C LEU A 188 7.32 5.20 32.47
N SER A 189 7.74 5.58 33.68
CA SER A 189 9.13 5.44 34.11
C SER A 189 9.59 3.98 34.06
N ASP A 190 8.82 3.06 34.66
CA ASP A 190 9.14 1.63 34.65
C ASP A 190 9.13 1.03 33.24
N ILE A 191 8.22 1.48 32.38
CA ILE A 191 8.07 1.01 30.99
C ILE A 191 9.29 1.44 30.15
N LEU A 192 9.72 2.69 30.30
CA LEU A 192 10.83 3.27 29.54
C LEU A 192 12.20 3.00 30.19
N GLY A 193 12.27 2.33 31.33
CA GLY A 193 13.52 2.04 32.04
C GLY A 193 14.12 3.23 32.79
N GLY A 194 13.30 4.17 33.25
CA GLY A 194 13.64 5.27 34.16
C GLY A 194 13.33 6.67 33.63
N ASP A 195 13.27 7.64 34.54
CA ASP A 195 12.88 9.04 34.27
C ASP A 195 13.79 9.75 33.26
N GLN A 196 15.05 9.32 33.13
CA GLN A 196 15.99 9.86 32.14
C GLN A 196 15.52 9.64 30.68
N ASN A 197 14.59 8.70 30.45
CA ASN A 197 14.01 8.44 29.15
C ASN A 197 12.70 9.22 28.90
N LEU A 198 12.18 9.95 29.89
CA LEU A 198 11.01 10.82 29.74
C LEU A 198 11.42 12.16 29.14
N THR A 199 11.72 12.16 27.85
CA THR A 199 12.20 13.34 27.13
C THR A 199 11.68 13.34 25.69
N TYR A 200 11.84 14.47 25.00
CA TYR A 200 11.52 14.61 23.57
C TYR A 200 12.23 13.58 22.69
N LYS A 201 13.33 12.97 23.15
CA LYS A 201 14.01 11.89 22.43
C LYS A 201 13.06 10.73 22.12
N ASN A 202 12.14 10.46 23.04
CA ASN A 202 11.15 9.40 22.96
C ASN A 202 9.73 9.96 22.71
N ALA A 203 9.60 11.13 22.08
CA ALA A 203 8.31 11.81 21.90
C ALA A 203 7.24 10.91 21.28
N TYR A 204 7.56 10.20 20.19
CA TYR A 204 6.63 9.26 19.57
C TYR A 204 6.27 8.10 20.50
N ASN A 205 7.25 7.43 21.11
CA ASN A 205 7.00 6.30 22.02
C ASN A 205 6.12 6.70 23.21
N ILE A 206 6.36 7.88 23.78
CA ILE A 206 5.56 8.40 24.90
C ILE A 206 4.12 8.68 24.44
N PHE A 207 3.95 9.40 23.32
CA PHE A 207 2.62 9.64 22.76
C PHE A 207 1.90 8.31 22.46
N ASP A 208 2.59 7.36 21.86
CA ASP A 208 2.01 6.09 21.46
C ASP A 208 1.53 5.26 22.66
N LEU A 209 2.36 5.17 23.70
CA LEU A 209 2.01 4.51 24.95
C LEU A 209 0.81 5.20 25.61
N LEU A 210 0.78 6.53 25.67
CA LEU A 210 -0.33 7.28 26.25
C LEU A 210 -1.62 7.14 25.43
N ASN A 211 -1.54 7.22 24.11
CA ASN A 211 -2.68 7.12 23.21
C ASN A 211 -3.33 5.73 23.30
N THR A 212 -2.53 4.68 23.19
CA THR A 212 -3.03 3.30 23.28
C THR A 212 -3.55 2.99 24.68
N ALA A 213 -2.86 3.44 25.74
CA ALA A 213 -3.34 3.35 27.12
C ALA A 213 -4.69 4.04 27.32
N LYS A 214 -4.85 5.26 26.79
CA LYS A 214 -6.08 6.05 26.90
C LYS A 214 -7.26 5.32 26.27
N VAL A 215 -7.06 4.73 25.10
CA VAL A 215 -8.10 4.04 24.32
C VAL A 215 -8.40 2.64 24.86
N GLN A 216 -7.38 1.88 25.26
CA GLN A 216 -7.47 0.43 25.44
C GLN A 216 -7.43 0.00 26.91
N ASN A 217 -7.04 0.87 27.85
CA ASN A 217 -6.86 0.52 29.25
C ASN A 217 -7.72 1.39 30.18
N SER A 218 -8.87 0.85 30.59
CA SER A 218 -9.84 1.53 31.46
C SER A 218 -9.30 1.91 32.84
N SER A 219 -8.27 1.22 33.34
CA SER A 219 -7.70 1.48 34.68
C SER A 219 -6.80 2.71 34.72
N ILE A 220 -6.24 3.13 33.58
CA ILE A 220 -5.34 4.28 33.47
C ILE A 220 -5.88 5.41 32.58
N SER A 221 -6.92 5.16 31.78
CA SER A 221 -7.49 6.15 30.86
C SER A 221 -7.89 7.47 31.54
N ASN A 222 -8.41 7.42 32.77
CA ASN A 222 -8.77 8.62 33.53
C ASN A 222 -7.57 9.40 34.09
N GLN A 223 -6.37 8.81 34.10
CA GLN A 223 -5.13 9.45 34.54
C GLN A 223 -4.45 10.23 33.41
N ILE A 224 -4.88 10.03 32.17
CA ILE A 224 -4.35 10.70 30.98
C ILE A 224 -5.37 11.75 30.54
N SER A 225 -5.08 13.04 30.75
CA SER A 225 -5.98 14.11 30.32
C SER A 225 -5.93 14.30 28.79
N GLU A 226 -7.04 14.74 28.19
CA GLU A 226 -7.10 15.08 26.75
C GLU A 226 -6.07 16.15 26.38
N GLN A 227 -5.89 17.15 27.26
CA GLN A 227 -4.89 18.20 27.08
C GLN A 227 -3.46 17.63 27.01
N ASN A 228 -3.10 16.73 27.93
CA ASN A 228 -1.77 16.13 27.94
C ASN A 228 -1.56 15.19 26.76
N LEU A 229 -2.59 14.45 26.36
CA LEU A 229 -2.52 13.59 25.18
C LEU A 229 -2.34 14.41 23.90
N ASN A 230 -3.06 15.53 23.76
CA ASN A 230 -2.93 16.44 22.63
C ASN A 230 -1.54 17.09 22.58
N GLU A 231 -1.00 17.55 23.70
CA GLU A 231 0.36 18.11 23.75
C GLU A 231 1.41 17.03 23.38
N ALA A 232 1.27 15.81 23.91
CA ALA A 232 2.14 14.70 23.52
C ALA A 232 2.03 14.39 22.02
N ARG A 233 0.83 14.48 21.45
CA ARG A 233 0.60 14.31 20.01
C ARG A 233 1.27 15.40 19.19
N VAL A 234 1.17 16.67 19.59
CA VAL A 234 1.85 17.78 18.89
C VAL A 234 3.36 17.56 18.87
N LEU A 235 3.94 17.14 19.99
CA LEU A 235 5.38 16.84 20.07
C LEU A 235 5.75 15.60 19.23
N ALA A 236 4.90 14.58 19.20
CA ALA A 236 5.09 13.40 18.35
C ALA A 236 4.97 13.74 16.85
N ASN A 237 4.02 14.60 16.46
CA ASN A 237 3.91 15.12 15.10
C ASN A 237 5.22 15.80 14.67
N ALA A 238 5.72 16.74 15.49
CA ALA A 238 6.98 17.40 15.22
C ALA A 238 8.16 16.41 15.16
N TRP A 239 8.18 15.39 16.02
CA TRP A 239 9.22 14.37 16.02
C TRP A 239 9.19 13.54 14.72
N GLU A 240 8.02 13.03 14.34
CA GLU A 240 7.87 12.14 13.19
C GLU A 240 8.03 12.89 11.86
N PHE A 241 7.40 14.06 11.72
CA PHE A 241 7.52 14.85 10.50
C PHE A 241 8.97 15.23 10.20
N ASN A 242 9.75 15.65 11.21
CA ASN A 242 11.15 16.02 11.00
C ASN A 242 12.08 14.82 10.76
N HIS A 243 11.73 13.60 11.16
CA HIS A 243 12.48 12.39 10.78
C HIS A 243 12.17 11.97 9.34
N ASN A 244 10.95 12.21 8.85
CA ASN A 244 10.47 11.81 7.52
C ASN A 244 10.58 12.89 6.44
N TYR A 245 10.79 14.16 6.82
CA TYR A 245 10.91 15.24 5.85
C TYR A 245 11.77 16.40 6.35
N ASN A 246 12.59 16.92 5.44
CA ASN A 246 13.22 18.23 5.55
C ASN A 246 13.71 18.66 4.16
N ALA A 247 13.30 19.84 3.68
CA ALA A 247 13.65 20.31 2.35
C ALA A 247 15.18 20.44 2.10
N SER A 248 15.98 20.62 3.14
CA SER A 248 17.46 20.67 3.06
C SER A 248 18.14 19.33 3.30
N GLN A 249 17.38 18.26 3.57
CA GLN A 249 17.84 16.88 3.73
C GLN A 249 16.88 15.94 2.95
N PRO A 250 16.90 15.98 1.62
CA PRO A 250 15.98 15.22 0.76
C PRO A 250 16.06 13.70 0.97
N ASP A 251 17.14 13.18 1.53
CA ASP A 251 17.25 11.75 1.86
C ASP A 251 16.21 11.29 2.89
N ARG A 252 15.59 12.21 3.66
CA ARG A 252 14.49 11.87 4.58
C ARG A 252 13.20 11.48 3.86
N MET A 253 12.99 11.96 2.63
CA MET A 253 11.74 11.73 1.89
C MET A 253 11.77 10.51 0.97
N ILE A 254 12.82 9.68 1.01
CA ILE A 254 12.95 8.49 0.14
C ILE A 254 11.72 7.56 0.20
N GLY A 255 11.13 7.35 1.38
CA GLY A 255 9.88 6.57 1.49
C GLY A 255 8.70 7.20 0.73
N GLY A 256 8.63 8.53 0.68
CA GLY A 256 7.66 9.28 -0.11
C GLY A 256 7.98 9.25 -1.62
N GLU A 257 9.25 9.37 -2.00
CA GLU A 257 9.71 9.24 -3.39
C GLU A 257 9.38 7.84 -3.94
N SER A 258 9.51 6.81 -3.11
CA SER A 258 9.19 5.43 -3.46
C SER A 258 7.67 5.21 -3.59
N LEU A 259 6.86 5.74 -2.67
CA LEU A 259 5.40 5.69 -2.80
C LEU A 259 4.93 6.42 -4.07
N ALA A 260 5.54 7.57 -4.41
CA ALA A 260 5.26 8.28 -5.65
C ALA A 260 5.52 7.39 -6.88
N GLY A 261 6.63 6.64 -6.89
CA GLY A 261 6.92 5.64 -7.92
C GLY A 261 5.90 4.51 -7.98
N GLY A 262 5.48 4.00 -6.83
CA GLY A 262 4.42 2.99 -6.73
C GLY A 262 3.09 3.47 -7.32
N ILE A 263 2.67 4.69 -7.01
CA ILE A 263 1.44 5.30 -7.53
C ILE A 263 1.55 5.51 -9.04
N LEU A 264 2.69 5.99 -9.55
CA LEU A 264 2.94 6.16 -10.99
C LEU A 264 2.84 4.83 -11.74
N ARG A 265 3.55 3.80 -11.26
CA ARG A 265 3.48 2.47 -11.86
C ARG A 265 2.04 1.95 -11.94
N GLN A 266 1.28 2.14 -10.88
CA GLN A 266 -0.10 1.66 -10.84
C GLN A 266 -1.02 2.46 -11.77
N ILE A 267 -0.92 3.80 -11.80
CA ILE A 267 -1.76 4.61 -12.70
C ILE A 267 -1.40 4.38 -14.17
N ASP A 268 -0.12 4.21 -14.49
CA ASP A 268 0.34 3.91 -15.84
C ASP A 268 -0.18 2.54 -16.31
N SER A 269 -0.16 1.53 -15.43
CA SER A 269 -0.77 0.22 -15.71
C SER A 269 -2.27 0.34 -15.97
N VAL A 270 -2.99 1.11 -15.13
CA VAL A 270 -4.43 1.37 -15.31
C VAL A 270 -4.69 2.04 -16.67
N VAL A 271 -3.88 3.02 -17.07
CA VAL A 271 -4.05 3.73 -18.34
C VAL A 271 -3.76 2.81 -19.53
N ALA A 272 -2.66 2.06 -19.48
CA ALA A 272 -2.27 1.10 -20.53
C ALA A 272 -3.36 0.03 -20.77
N GLU A 273 -4.03 -0.39 -19.70
CA GLU A 273 -5.13 -1.37 -19.75
C GLU A 273 -6.51 -0.75 -19.96
N LYS A 274 -6.58 0.55 -20.27
CA LYS A 274 -7.83 1.29 -20.49
C LYS A 274 -8.81 1.17 -19.32
N ALA A 275 -8.28 1.31 -18.11
CA ALA A 275 -8.96 1.13 -16.85
C ALA A 275 -9.71 -0.21 -16.75
N ALA A 276 -9.10 -1.32 -17.17
CA ALA A 276 -9.58 -2.65 -16.79
C ALA A 276 -9.59 -2.79 -15.26
N THR A 277 -8.49 -2.41 -14.61
CA THR A 277 -8.42 -2.21 -13.16
C THR A 277 -9.17 -0.94 -12.75
N LYS A 278 -10.26 -1.11 -12.00
CA LYS A 278 -11.18 -0.06 -11.52
C LYS A 278 -10.82 0.45 -10.13
N PHE A 279 -10.31 -0.40 -9.26
CA PHE A 279 -9.97 -0.03 -7.89
C PHE A 279 -8.62 -0.64 -7.50
N SER A 280 -7.69 0.22 -7.10
CA SER A 280 -6.36 -0.16 -6.63
C SER A 280 -6.19 0.22 -5.17
N LEU A 281 -5.80 -0.73 -4.32
CA LEU A 281 -5.51 -0.50 -2.90
C LEU A 281 -4.03 -0.75 -2.61
N MET A 282 -3.39 0.23 -1.99
CA MET A 282 -2.08 0.10 -1.36
C MET A 282 -2.26 0.37 0.14
N THR A 283 -1.54 -0.34 1.01
CA THR A 283 -1.57 -0.03 2.46
C THR A 283 -0.18 0.20 3.01
N GLY A 284 -0.10 1.01 4.06
CA GLY A 284 1.16 1.31 4.71
C GLY A 284 1.01 2.09 6.01
N SER A 285 2.08 2.74 6.43
CA SER A 285 2.20 3.43 7.71
C SER A 285 2.28 4.95 7.55
N TYR A 286 2.21 5.65 8.69
CA TYR A 286 2.09 7.11 8.72
C TYR A 286 3.36 7.85 8.25
N ASP A 287 4.52 7.24 8.44
CA ASP A 287 5.83 7.70 7.99
C ASP A 287 5.84 7.91 6.47
N THR A 288 5.33 6.94 5.71
CA THR A 288 5.18 7.06 4.25
C THR A 288 4.29 8.25 3.87
N PHE A 289 3.19 8.49 4.59
CA PHE A 289 2.36 9.68 4.38
C PHE A 289 3.14 10.97 4.64
N LEU A 290 3.86 11.07 5.77
CA LEU A 290 4.58 12.29 6.14
C LEU A 290 5.68 12.62 5.12
N ALA A 291 6.42 11.61 4.68
CA ALA A 291 7.43 11.76 3.63
C ALA A 291 6.78 12.20 2.29
N PHE A 292 5.68 11.56 1.90
CA PHE A 292 4.93 11.88 0.68
C PHE A 292 4.32 13.29 0.71
N PHE A 293 3.75 13.71 1.83
CA PHE A 293 3.20 15.05 2.02
C PHE A 293 4.28 16.12 1.92
N GLY A 294 5.43 15.89 2.55
CA GLY A 294 6.60 16.73 2.42
C GLY A 294 7.11 16.84 0.98
N LEU A 295 7.25 15.70 0.30
CA LEU A 295 7.69 15.61 -1.11
C LEU A 295 6.81 16.45 -2.06
N LEU A 296 5.49 16.41 -1.84
CA LEU A 296 4.51 17.15 -2.64
C LEU A 296 4.32 18.61 -2.20
N GLY A 297 4.95 19.02 -1.11
CA GLY A 297 4.84 20.39 -0.57
C GLY A 297 3.47 20.73 0.03
N LEU A 298 2.69 19.72 0.43
CA LEU A 298 1.36 19.91 1.01
C LEU A 298 1.35 20.70 2.34
N PRO A 299 2.37 20.64 3.21
CA PRO A 299 2.46 21.51 4.40
C PRO A 299 2.37 23.01 4.11
N ALA A 300 2.72 23.45 2.90
CA ALA A 300 2.57 24.85 2.50
C ALA A 300 1.09 25.25 2.24
N LEU A 301 0.20 24.28 2.06
CA LEU A 301 -1.23 24.48 1.84
C LEU A 301 -2.01 24.44 3.15
N ASP A 302 -1.67 23.48 4.03
CA ASP A 302 -2.30 23.30 5.33
C ASP A 302 -1.32 22.65 6.32
N SER A 303 -1.27 23.16 7.55
CA SER A 303 -0.42 22.61 8.62
C SER A 303 -0.82 21.20 9.05
N ASP A 304 -2.04 20.76 8.77
CA ASP A 304 -2.49 19.40 9.09
C ASP A 304 -1.66 18.31 8.38
N PHE A 305 -0.98 18.65 7.29
CA PHE A 305 -0.05 17.75 6.59
C PHE A 305 1.30 17.55 7.30
N GLU A 306 1.58 18.29 8.37
CA GLU A 306 2.72 18.04 9.27
C GLU A 306 2.37 17.11 10.43
N GLY A 307 1.07 16.82 10.61
CA GLY A 307 0.57 15.98 11.69
C GLY A 307 0.56 14.50 11.33
N LEU A 308 0.70 13.64 12.34
CA LEU A 308 0.45 12.20 12.18
C LEU A 308 -0.98 12.00 11.64
N PRO A 309 -1.15 11.40 10.45
CA PRO A 309 -2.47 11.06 9.95
C PRO A 309 -3.19 10.17 10.96
N ASN A 310 -4.49 10.38 11.14
CA ASN A 310 -5.33 9.57 12.03
C ASN A 310 -5.33 8.10 11.60
N TYR A 311 -5.74 7.20 12.50
CA TYR A 311 -5.88 5.79 12.15
C TYR A 311 -6.88 5.65 11.00
N ALA A 312 -6.57 4.75 10.06
CA ALA A 312 -7.32 4.57 8.82
C ALA A 312 -7.49 5.84 7.96
N ALA A 313 -6.55 6.79 8.05
CA ALA A 313 -6.44 7.86 7.07
C ALA A 313 -6.08 7.31 5.70
N SER A 314 -6.52 7.98 4.63
CA SER A 314 -6.23 7.58 3.26
C SER A 314 -5.99 8.78 2.35
N ILE A 315 -5.12 8.59 1.37
CA ILE A 315 -5.08 9.40 0.17
C ILE A 315 -5.65 8.61 -1.00
N ALA A 316 -6.21 9.31 -1.97
CA ALA A 316 -6.69 8.72 -3.20
C ALA A 316 -6.32 9.55 -4.43
N PHE A 317 -6.14 8.87 -5.55
CA PHE A 317 -5.96 9.44 -6.89
C PHE A 317 -7.11 8.94 -7.74
N GLU A 318 -8.03 9.84 -8.10
CA GLU A 318 -9.09 9.54 -9.05
C GLU A 318 -8.60 9.81 -10.47
N LEU A 319 -8.78 8.86 -11.37
CA LEU A 319 -8.60 9.00 -12.81
C LEU A 319 -9.98 9.14 -13.46
N PHE A 320 -10.25 10.28 -14.11
CA PHE A 320 -11.58 10.62 -14.62
C PHE A 320 -11.54 11.44 -15.91
N SER A 321 -12.70 11.59 -16.56
CA SER A 321 -12.91 12.48 -17.71
C SER A 321 -14.07 13.46 -17.42
N GLU A 322 -14.02 14.67 -18.00
CA GLU A 322 -15.00 15.75 -17.79
C GLU A 322 -16.24 15.65 -18.70
N ALA A 323 -16.86 14.47 -18.73
CA ALA A 323 -18.16 14.24 -19.36
C ALA A 323 -18.85 13.01 -18.75
N ASP A 324 -20.19 13.00 -18.74
CA ASP A 324 -21.02 11.88 -18.28
C ASP A 324 -21.00 10.78 -19.32
N GLY A 325 -20.72 9.54 -18.88
CA GLY A 325 -20.62 8.40 -19.78
C GLY A 325 -19.49 8.53 -20.80
N ALA A 326 -18.42 9.25 -20.46
CA ALA A 326 -17.26 9.37 -21.33
C ALA A 326 -16.62 7.99 -21.54
N GLU A 327 -16.26 7.70 -22.79
CA GLU A 327 -15.41 6.55 -23.10
C GLU A 327 -13.99 6.80 -22.57
N PHE A 328 -13.26 5.72 -22.31
CA PHE A 328 -11.87 5.84 -21.88
C PHE A 328 -10.99 6.33 -23.05
N ALA A 329 -10.53 7.57 -22.96
CA ALA A 329 -9.61 8.18 -23.92
C ALA A 329 -8.48 8.90 -23.18
N GLU A 330 -7.25 8.46 -23.37
CA GLU A 330 -6.06 8.92 -22.63
C GLU A 330 -5.89 10.46 -22.66
N GLY A 331 -6.08 11.08 -23.82
CA GLY A 331 -5.97 12.54 -23.99
C GLY A 331 -7.01 13.37 -23.22
N ASP A 332 -8.10 12.73 -22.76
CA ASP A 332 -9.17 13.37 -21.99
C ASP A 332 -9.07 13.07 -20.49
N LEU A 333 -8.05 12.31 -20.06
CA LEU A 333 -7.91 11.90 -18.67
C LEU A 333 -7.37 13.01 -17.78
N ARG A 334 -7.95 13.08 -16.59
CA ARG A 334 -7.55 13.96 -15.51
C ARG A 334 -7.33 13.16 -14.23
N VAL A 335 -6.43 13.67 -13.40
CA VAL A 335 -6.09 13.09 -12.09
C VAL A 335 -6.39 14.09 -11.00
N ARG A 336 -7.10 13.64 -9.96
CA ARG A 336 -7.39 14.42 -8.76
C ARG A 336 -6.85 13.72 -7.52
N PHE A 337 -6.05 14.44 -6.73
CA PHE A 337 -5.56 13.99 -5.44
C PHE A 337 -6.52 14.37 -4.32
N LEU A 338 -6.81 13.40 -3.46
CA LEU A 338 -7.77 13.50 -2.38
C LEU A 338 -7.13 13.03 -1.08
N PHE A 339 -7.47 13.67 0.04
CA PHE A 339 -7.06 13.23 1.38
C PHE A 339 -8.27 13.13 2.30
N ARG A 340 -8.33 12.07 3.09
CA ARG A 340 -9.30 11.83 4.16
C ARG A 340 -8.57 11.42 5.42
N ASN A 341 -8.63 12.23 6.47
CA ASN A 341 -7.83 12.06 7.67
C ASN A 341 -8.51 11.18 8.74
N GLY A 342 -8.74 9.92 8.41
CA GLY A 342 -9.33 8.90 9.30
C GLY A 342 -10.81 8.66 9.04
N THR A 343 -11.45 7.90 9.93
CA THR A 343 -12.85 7.46 9.76
C THR A 343 -13.84 8.10 10.72
N GLU A 344 -13.36 8.93 11.64
CA GLU A 344 -14.18 9.55 12.69
C GLU A 344 -14.71 10.91 12.25
N GLY A 345 -15.64 11.48 13.01
CA GLY A 345 -16.08 12.87 12.84
C GLY A 345 -16.85 13.21 11.55
N GLY A 346 -17.16 12.22 10.70
CA GLY A 346 -17.75 12.46 9.39
C GLY A 346 -16.73 13.00 8.38
N GLU A 347 -15.44 12.67 8.54
CA GLU A 347 -14.41 13.03 7.56
C GLU A 347 -14.71 12.43 6.18
N GLU A 348 -14.53 13.27 5.16
CA GLU A 348 -14.80 13.01 3.74
C GLU A 348 -13.51 13.24 2.93
N LEU A 349 -13.44 12.68 1.71
CA LEU A 349 -12.35 12.98 0.78
C LEU A 349 -12.38 14.46 0.35
N ARG A 350 -11.28 15.17 0.59
CA ARG A 350 -11.09 16.56 0.18
C ARG A 350 -10.02 16.65 -0.90
N ALA A 351 -10.31 17.40 -1.97
CA ALA A 351 -9.37 17.63 -3.06
C ALA A 351 -8.33 18.68 -2.69
N TRP A 352 -7.07 18.39 -3.00
CA TRP A 352 -5.95 19.30 -2.75
C TRP A 352 -5.16 19.53 -4.04
N PRO A 353 -4.78 20.78 -4.33
CA PRO A 353 -3.95 21.05 -5.49
C PRO A 353 -2.55 20.48 -5.30
N LEU A 354 -2.02 19.86 -6.36
CA LEU A 354 -0.66 19.34 -6.36
C LEU A 354 0.31 20.30 -7.04
N PHE A 355 1.59 20.17 -6.69
CA PHE A 355 2.72 20.82 -7.37
C PHE A 355 2.64 22.36 -7.46
N GLY A 356 1.89 22.99 -6.55
CA GLY A 356 1.73 24.45 -6.53
C GLY A 356 0.92 25.03 -7.69
N THR A 357 0.16 24.22 -8.43
CA THR A 357 -0.63 24.69 -9.59
C THR A 357 -1.87 25.50 -9.18
N GLY A 358 -2.36 25.29 -7.96
CA GLY A 358 -3.64 25.84 -7.48
C GLY A 358 -4.87 25.19 -8.11
N GLN A 359 -4.71 24.19 -8.98
CA GLN A 359 -5.79 23.44 -9.61
C GLN A 359 -6.09 22.17 -8.81
N GLN A 360 -7.37 21.86 -8.61
CA GLN A 360 -7.78 20.67 -7.84
C GLN A 360 -7.55 19.35 -8.58
N ASP A 361 -7.19 19.41 -9.85
CA ASP A 361 -6.93 18.28 -10.72
C ASP A 361 -6.03 18.71 -11.89
N LEU A 362 -5.36 17.75 -12.53
CA LEU A 362 -4.41 17.94 -13.62
C LEU A 362 -4.74 17.00 -14.77
N ARG A 363 -4.30 17.33 -15.99
CA ARG A 363 -4.28 16.33 -17.07
C ARG A 363 -3.37 15.17 -16.66
N TYR A 364 -3.73 13.95 -17.07
CA TYR A 364 -2.97 12.74 -16.73
C TYR A 364 -1.48 12.88 -17.10
N GLU A 365 -1.16 13.30 -18.33
CA GLU A 365 0.23 13.48 -18.79
C GLU A 365 1.01 14.46 -17.89
N GLU A 366 0.39 15.60 -17.53
CA GLU A 366 1.02 16.59 -16.65
C GLU A 366 1.20 16.06 -15.22
N PHE A 367 0.24 15.31 -14.71
CA PHE A 367 0.37 14.65 -13.41
C PHE A 367 1.52 13.63 -13.41
N ALA A 368 1.57 12.77 -14.43
CA ALA A 368 2.57 11.72 -14.56
C ALA A 368 3.99 12.30 -14.67
N GLU A 369 4.18 13.32 -15.51
CA GLU A 369 5.45 14.03 -15.66
C GLU A 369 5.92 14.65 -14.32
N ARG A 370 5.06 15.44 -13.67
CA ARG A 370 5.42 16.17 -12.43
C ARG A 370 5.64 15.25 -11.23
N LEU A 371 4.87 14.16 -11.12
CA LEU A 371 5.10 13.16 -10.08
C LEU A 371 6.37 12.37 -10.40
N GLY A 372 6.65 12.08 -11.67
CA GLY A 372 7.84 11.37 -12.14
C GLY A 372 9.14 12.10 -11.80
N GLU A 373 9.17 13.43 -11.90
CA GLU A 373 10.31 14.25 -11.48
C GLU A 373 10.67 14.12 -9.99
N LYS A 374 9.73 13.62 -9.17
CA LYS A 374 9.85 13.49 -7.71
C LYS A 374 9.93 12.05 -7.24
N ALA A 375 9.70 11.09 -8.13
CA ALA A 375 9.55 9.69 -7.80
C ALA A 375 10.87 8.95 -8.01
N ILE A 376 11.14 8.00 -7.14
CA ILE A 376 12.04 6.89 -7.47
C ILE A 376 11.22 5.93 -8.31
N THR A 377 11.65 5.64 -9.55
CA THR A 377 10.81 4.93 -10.53
C THR A 377 11.26 3.49 -10.79
N THR A 378 12.45 3.12 -10.33
CA THR A 378 13.00 1.77 -10.51
C THR A 378 13.62 1.24 -9.22
N VAL A 379 13.66 -0.09 -9.11
CA VAL A 379 14.33 -0.79 -8.00
C VAL A 379 15.82 -0.44 -7.97
N GLY A 380 16.48 -0.40 -9.13
CA GLY A 380 17.91 -0.05 -9.23
C GLY A 380 18.21 1.38 -8.76
N GLU A 381 17.34 2.34 -9.11
CA GLU A 381 17.43 3.71 -8.61
C GLU A 381 17.27 3.75 -7.08
N TRP A 382 16.29 3.04 -6.53
CA TRP A 382 16.11 2.93 -5.09
C TRP A 382 17.34 2.35 -4.40
N CYS A 383 17.86 1.23 -4.90
CA CYS A 383 19.06 0.58 -4.37
C CYS A 383 20.27 1.54 -4.34
N ALA A 384 20.49 2.27 -5.43
CA ALA A 384 21.55 3.26 -5.54
C ALA A 384 21.33 4.45 -4.59
N ARG A 385 20.10 4.97 -4.51
CA ARG A 385 19.73 6.09 -3.64
C ARG A 385 19.87 5.74 -2.16
N CYS A 386 19.46 4.53 -1.79
CA CYS A 386 19.50 4.03 -0.42
C CYS A 386 20.88 3.58 0.02
N GLN A 387 21.76 3.20 -0.92
CA GLN A 387 22.96 2.40 -0.64
C GLN A 387 22.56 1.12 0.10
N ALA A 388 21.50 0.47 -0.38
CA ALA A 388 20.93 -0.72 0.24
C ALA A 388 21.74 -1.97 -0.11
N GLU A 389 21.84 -2.88 0.85
CA GLU A 389 22.51 -4.18 0.70
C GLU A 389 21.50 -5.34 0.62
N ALA A 390 20.23 -5.03 0.36
CA ALA A 390 19.17 -6.03 0.18
C ALA A 390 19.54 -7.02 -0.94
N ASP A 391 19.15 -8.28 -0.81
CA ASP A 391 19.51 -9.34 -1.76
C ASP A 391 19.11 -9.00 -3.21
N PHE A 392 17.95 -8.35 -3.39
CA PHE A 392 17.50 -7.90 -4.72
C PHE A 392 18.34 -6.77 -5.29
N CYS A 393 18.95 -5.92 -4.46
CA CYS A 393 19.88 -4.88 -4.91
C CYS A 393 21.22 -5.47 -5.37
N LEU A 394 21.68 -6.53 -4.71
CA LEU A 394 22.91 -7.23 -5.10
C LEU A 394 22.72 -8.00 -6.42
N ALA A 395 21.56 -8.64 -6.61
CA ALA A 395 21.22 -9.34 -7.86
C ALA A 395 21.18 -8.41 -9.08
N GLU A 396 20.68 -7.18 -8.92
CA GLU A 396 20.71 -6.13 -9.96
C GLU A 396 22.15 -5.72 -10.32
N GLY A 397 23.02 -5.58 -9.32
CA GLY A 397 24.43 -5.24 -9.51
C GLY A 397 25.25 -6.34 -10.22
N GLU A 398 25.00 -7.61 -9.88
CA GLU A 398 25.63 -8.76 -10.55
C GLU A 398 25.13 -8.94 -12.00
N GLY A 399 23.86 -8.65 -12.27
CA GLY A 399 23.29 -8.62 -13.62
C GLY A 399 23.96 -7.58 -14.53
N ALA A 400 24.28 -6.40 -13.98
CA ALA A 400 25.02 -5.36 -14.70
C ALA A 400 26.50 -5.75 -14.93
N ALA A 401 27.14 -6.41 -13.97
CA ALA A 401 28.52 -6.88 -14.09
C ALA A 401 28.69 -8.06 -15.07
N ALA A 402 27.68 -8.91 -15.20
CA ALA A 402 27.69 -10.04 -16.15
C ALA A 402 27.62 -9.57 -17.61
N VAL A 403 27.07 -8.38 -17.90
CA VAL A 403 27.03 -7.80 -19.25
C VAL A 403 28.38 -7.16 -19.63
N GLN A 404 29.20 -6.74 -18.67
CA GLN A 404 30.54 -6.20 -18.94
C GLN A 404 31.63 -7.28 -19.10
N GLY A 405 31.27 -8.56 -18.97
CA GLY A 405 32.22 -9.68 -19.08
C GLY A 405 32.54 -10.15 -20.51
N GLN A 406 32.03 -9.47 -21.55
CA GLN A 406 32.20 -9.92 -22.92
C GLN A 406 32.47 -8.77 -23.90
N GLU A 407 33.60 -8.08 -23.74
CA GLU A 407 34.27 -7.42 -24.86
C GLU A 407 35.76 -7.79 -24.87
N GLY A 408 36.13 -8.53 -25.91
CA GLY A 408 37.51 -8.66 -26.34
C GLY A 408 37.76 -7.72 -27.52
N VAL A 409 38.86 -6.98 -27.40
CA VAL A 409 39.80 -6.55 -28.46
C VAL A 409 39.28 -5.62 -29.57
N ASP A 410 39.84 -4.40 -29.55
CA ASP A 410 40.21 -3.43 -30.61
C ASP A 410 39.23 -3.14 -31.78
N ASP A 411 38.85 -1.87 -31.98
CA ASP A 411 39.53 -0.90 -32.88
C ASP A 411 38.73 0.42 -33.02
N GLU A 412 39.43 1.49 -33.37
CA GLU A 412 38.91 2.84 -33.68
C GLU A 412 38.06 2.84 -34.98
N ASP A 413 36.90 3.52 -34.98
CA ASP A 413 36.45 4.44 -36.06
C ASP A 413 35.01 4.96 -35.84
N GLU A 414 34.74 6.13 -36.43
CA GLU A 414 33.57 7.00 -36.30
C GLU A 414 32.25 6.47 -36.93
N ASP A 415 31.16 7.14 -36.52
CA ASP A 415 29.85 7.32 -37.16
C ASP A 415 28.64 6.42 -36.84
N ASP A 416 27.66 7.11 -36.21
CA ASP A 416 26.21 7.16 -36.47
C ASP A 416 25.28 6.02 -36.00
N GLY A 417 24.14 6.43 -35.44
CA GLY A 417 22.97 5.57 -35.22
C GLY A 417 22.62 5.23 -33.76
N GLY A 418 22.11 6.22 -33.01
CA GLY A 418 21.46 5.97 -31.72
C GLY A 418 20.18 5.13 -31.88
N LEU A 419 20.19 3.92 -31.32
CA LEU A 419 19.03 3.02 -31.24
C LEU A 419 18.38 3.06 -29.85
N SER A 420 17.07 3.29 -29.90
CA SER A 420 16.01 3.21 -28.88
C SER A 420 16.23 2.23 -27.72
N LEU A 421 15.94 2.71 -26.50
CA LEU A 421 15.79 1.96 -25.23
C LEU A 421 14.56 1.03 -25.22
N ALA A 422 14.41 0.18 -26.24
CA ALA A 422 13.52 -0.97 -26.24
C ALA A 422 14.36 -2.23 -26.03
N GLY A 423 14.89 -2.41 -24.81
CA GLY A 423 15.91 -3.45 -24.55
C GLY A 423 15.85 -4.16 -23.21
N ALA A 424 15.00 -3.76 -22.26
CA ALA A 424 14.90 -4.44 -20.97
C ALA A 424 13.96 -5.67 -20.98
N GLY A 425 13.05 -5.78 -21.97
CA GLY A 425 12.11 -6.90 -22.12
C GLY A 425 12.61 -8.08 -22.98
N GLY A 426 13.78 -7.97 -23.62
CA GLY A 426 14.27 -8.98 -24.57
C GLY A 426 15.11 -10.10 -23.95
N ILE A 427 15.81 -9.81 -22.85
CA ILE A 427 16.78 -10.75 -22.25
C ILE A 427 16.05 -11.82 -21.43
N GLY A 428 14.96 -11.46 -20.74
CA GLY A 428 14.10 -12.42 -20.04
C GLY A 428 13.45 -13.45 -20.97
N ALA A 429 13.00 -13.01 -22.16
CA ALA A 429 12.41 -13.87 -23.18
C ALA A 429 13.44 -14.82 -23.84
N GLY A 430 14.67 -14.33 -24.09
CA GLY A 430 15.75 -15.15 -24.65
C GLY A 430 16.17 -16.29 -23.74
N VAL A 431 16.32 -16.01 -22.44
CA VAL A 431 16.73 -17.01 -21.44
C VAL A 431 15.61 -18.01 -21.17
N THR A 432 14.34 -17.58 -21.07
CA THR A 432 13.23 -18.53 -20.93
C THR A 432 13.08 -19.45 -22.14
N LEU A 433 13.23 -18.94 -23.37
CA LEU A 433 13.19 -19.77 -24.57
C LEU A 433 14.34 -20.77 -24.63
N ALA A 434 15.55 -20.38 -24.23
CA ALA A 434 16.70 -21.29 -24.16
C ALA A 434 16.50 -22.40 -23.11
N VAL A 435 16.01 -22.05 -21.92
CA VAL A 435 15.73 -23.01 -20.84
C VAL A 435 14.58 -23.96 -21.23
N VAL A 436 13.50 -23.45 -21.80
CA VAL A 436 12.38 -24.27 -22.30
C VAL A 436 12.84 -25.22 -23.42
N ALA A 437 13.72 -24.76 -24.32
CA ALA A 437 14.27 -25.62 -25.38
C ALA A 437 15.14 -26.75 -24.82
N VAL A 438 16.01 -26.45 -23.84
CA VAL A 438 16.87 -27.46 -23.20
C VAL A 438 16.06 -28.45 -22.38
N VAL A 439 15.10 -27.98 -21.58
CA VAL A 439 14.20 -28.84 -20.79
C VAL A 439 13.32 -29.69 -21.72
N GLY A 440 12.81 -29.11 -22.81
CA GLY A 440 12.05 -29.82 -23.84
C GLY A 440 12.87 -30.92 -24.52
N LEU A 441 14.14 -30.65 -24.85
CA LEU A 441 15.07 -31.63 -25.41
C LEU A 441 15.36 -32.78 -24.44
N LEU A 442 15.59 -32.47 -23.16
CA LEU A 442 15.82 -33.47 -22.11
C LEU A 442 14.58 -34.35 -21.88
N ALA A 443 13.39 -33.75 -21.81
CA ALA A 443 12.12 -34.47 -21.70
C ALA A 443 11.89 -35.39 -22.91
N TRP A 444 12.16 -34.91 -24.12
CA TRP A 444 12.04 -35.70 -25.34
C TRP A 444 13.01 -36.89 -25.38
N MET A 445 14.28 -36.69 -24.98
CA MET A 445 15.26 -37.78 -24.92
C MET A 445 14.87 -38.85 -23.88
N LEU A 446 14.33 -38.45 -22.74
CA LEU A 446 13.84 -39.37 -21.69
C LEU A 446 12.61 -40.16 -22.15
N LEU A 447 11.66 -39.51 -22.83
CA LEU A 447 10.48 -40.16 -23.41
C LEU A 447 10.84 -41.11 -24.56
N ARG A 448 11.84 -40.75 -25.38
CA ARG A 448 12.33 -41.59 -26.48
C ARG A 448 13.08 -42.83 -25.97
N LYS A 449 13.84 -42.72 -24.87
CA LYS A 449 14.42 -43.88 -24.16
C LYS A 449 13.35 -44.80 -23.58
N ARG A 450 12.26 -44.25 -23.01
CA ARG A 450 11.14 -45.07 -22.48
C ARG A 450 10.36 -45.83 -23.56
N ARG A 451 10.24 -45.26 -24.78
CA ARG A 451 9.63 -45.94 -25.94
C ARG A 451 10.54 -47.01 -26.56
N ALA A 452 11.86 -46.90 -26.43
CA ALA A 452 12.79 -47.91 -26.93
C ALA A 452 12.85 -49.17 -26.03
N SER A 453 12.47 -49.05 -24.75
CA SER A 453 12.46 -50.16 -23.79
C SER A 453 11.17 -50.99 -23.76
N THR A 454 10.14 -50.62 -24.52
CA THR A 454 8.88 -51.38 -24.62
C THR A 454 8.77 -52.06 -25.99
N ALA A 455 9.60 -53.08 -26.21
CA ALA A 455 9.46 -54.02 -27.31
C ALA A 455 9.47 -55.48 -26.81
N VAL A 456 8.27 -55.96 -26.39
CA VAL A 456 7.66 -57.32 -26.59
C VAL A 456 8.31 -58.53 -25.84
N PRO A 457 7.59 -59.60 -25.36
CA PRO A 457 6.30 -60.14 -25.82
C PRO A 457 5.19 -60.49 -24.80
N VAL A 458 4.02 -60.70 -25.42
CA VAL A 458 2.77 -61.36 -25.01
C VAL A 458 2.98 -62.73 -24.35
N MET A 459 2.21 -63.04 -23.29
CA MET A 459 1.70 -64.39 -22.98
C MET A 459 0.54 -64.37 -21.95
N ALA A 460 -0.57 -64.96 -22.40
CA ALA A 460 -1.52 -65.83 -21.69
C ALA A 460 -2.37 -65.32 -20.49
N GLU A 461 -3.65 -65.19 -20.81
CA GLU A 461 -4.85 -65.19 -19.98
C GLU A 461 -5.00 -66.48 -19.13
N ARG A 462 -5.37 -66.35 -17.84
CA ARG A 462 -6.05 -67.42 -17.10
C ARG A 462 -7.02 -66.87 -16.04
N LYS A 463 -8.27 -67.34 -16.15
CA LYS A 463 -9.42 -67.11 -15.27
C LYS A 463 -9.27 -67.74 -13.87
N MET A 464 -9.77 -67.01 -12.87
CA MET A 464 -10.75 -67.40 -11.82
C MET A 464 -10.40 -68.50 -10.80
N SER A 465 -10.40 -68.15 -9.51
CA SER A 465 -11.29 -68.75 -8.47
C SER A 465 -11.10 -68.13 -7.08
N ASP A 466 -12.20 -68.11 -6.34
CA ASP A 466 -12.43 -67.63 -4.98
C ASP A 466 -11.59 -68.28 -3.84
N ALA A 467 -11.72 -67.61 -2.69
CA ALA A 467 -11.90 -68.17 -1.34
C ALA A 467 -10.68 -68.34 -0.41
N ASP A 468 -10.71 -67.52 0.64
CA ASP A 468 -10.84 -67.93 2.05
C ASP A 468 -9.71 -67.58 3.05
N SER A 469 -10.21 -67.09 4.20
CA SER A 469 -9.78 -67.13 5.61
C SER A 469 -8.35 -66.83 6.08
N GLY A 470 -8.31 -66.14 7.23
CA GLY A 470 -7.30 -66.32 8.29
C GLY A 470 -6.55 -65.05 8.69
N SER A 471 -7.01 -64.28 9.67
CA SER A 471 -6.61 -64.39 11.10
C SER A 471 -5.11 -64.17 11.38
N GLY A 472 -4.80 -63.11 12.15
CA GLY A 472 -3.74 -63.19 13.17
C GLY A 472 -2.83 -61.97 13.36
N LYS A 473 -3.06 -61.24 14.47
CA LYS A 473 -2.12 -60.71 15.50
C LYS A 473 -0.80 -60.03 15.07
N GLU A 474 -0.58 -58.77 15.43
CA GLU A 474 -0.08 -58.22 16.72
C GLU A 474 1.47 -58.20 16.86
N SER A 475 1.98 -56.97 17.07
CA SER A 475 3.21 -56.52 17.77
C SER A 475 4.61 -57.03 17.39
N VAL A 476 5.50 -56.09 17.03
CA VAL A 476 6.49 -55.45 17.94
C VAL A 476 6.59 -53.97 17.59
#